data_AF-A0A7S1WCP7-F1
#
_entry.id   AF-A0A7S1WCP7-F1
#
_cell.length_a   1.000
_cell.length_b   1.000
_cell.length_c   1.000
_cell.angle_alpha   90.00
_cell.angle_beta   90.00
_cell.angle_gamma   90.00
#
_symmetry.space_group_name_H-M   'P 1'
#
loop_
_entity.id
_entity.type
_entity.pdbx_description
1 polymer ?
#
loop_
_entity_poly.entity_id
_entity_poly.type
_entity_poly.pdbx_seq_one_letter_code
_entity_poly.pdbx_strand_id
1 'polypeptide(L)'
;MHPDKVADTFRLWLTAMPSPEFPVSVLQNGMKMTLEPPKGLKSNLLRAFASVEPDWFADACSKSEASQHAFRKMFFGLCFFHASIQERCTYGPLGWNIQYQFSEPDRQICVMQLRMFLEESDSVPYMALRYTASEANYGGRVTDVHDRRSITALITDFYCPEILKDEYRFSPSGTYYAPPFSDLGAYIEYIRGLPINQMPEAFGLHANANLVARINEAARL
;
A
#
# COMPACT_ATOMS: atom_id res chain seq x y z
N MET A 1 -2.32 37.81 22.21
CA MET A 1 -1.70 38.48 21.04
C MET A 1 -2.52 39.72 20.73
N HIS A 2 -1.89 40.88 20.52
CA HIS A 2 -2.58 42.03 19.94
C HIS A 2 -2.69 41.77 18.43
N PRO A 3 -3.89 41.54 17.86
CA PRO A 3 -4.04 41.30 16.43
C PRO A 3 -3.41 42.42 15.59
N ASP A 4 -3.48 43.65 16.11
CA ASP A 4 -3.01 44.90 15.51
C ASP A 4 -1.47 45.01 15.40
N LYS A 5 -0.72 44.04 15.94
CA LYS A 5 0.75 44.01 15.89
C LYS A 5 1.31 42.96 14.93
N VAL A 6 0.46 42.30 14.15
CA VAL A 6 0.86 41.26 13.21
C VAL A 6 0.50 41.71 11.80
N ALA A 7 1.39 41.49 10.84
CA ALA A 7 1.11 41.83 9.44
C ALA A 7 -0.05 40.98 8.89
N ASP A 8 -0.92 41.57 8.05
CA ASP A 8 -2.07 40.89 7.43
C ASP A 8 -1.68 39.64 6.60
N THR A 9 -0.43 39.59 6.13
CA THR A 9 0.14 38.48 5.36
C THR A 9 0.70 37.35 6.21
N PHE A 10 0.83 37.53 7.53
CA PHE A 10 1.37 36.51 8.41
C PHE A 10 0.48 35.28 8.45
N ARG A 11 1.09 34.09 8.40
CA ARG A 11 0.41 32.79 8.57
C ARG A 11 1.23 31.94 9.51
N LEU A 12 0.60 31.38 10.53
CA LEU A 12 1.18 30.37 11.42
C LEU A 12 0.71 28.99 10.99
N TRP A 13 1.64 28.12 10.62
CA TRP A 13 1.38 26.72 10.26
C TRP A 13 1.84 25.82 11.41
N LEU A 14 0.94 24.94 11.87
CA LEU A 14 1.21 23.99 12.93
C LEU A 14 0.92 22.58 12.42
N THR A 15 1.82 21.64 12.72
CA THR A 15 1.64 20.21 12.44
C THR A 15 1.72 19.46 13.77
N ALA A 16 0.70 18.66 14.08
CA ALA A 16 0.64 17.87 15.30
C ALA A 16 -0.05 16.54 15.04
N MET A 17 0.36 15.50 15.77
CA MET A 17 -0.43 14.28 15.89
C MET A 17 -1.65 14.54 16.79
N PRO A 18 -2.78 13.82 16.60
CA PRO A 18 -3.91 13.92 17.51
C PRO A 18 -3.45 13.66 18.95
N SER A 19 -3.69 14.64 19.83
CA SER A 19 -3.32 14.56 21.23
C SER A 19 -4.39 15.24 22.08
N PRO A 20 -4.84 14.61 23.19
CA PRO A 20 -5.76 15.26 24.13
C PRO A 20 -5.14 16.47 24.83
N GLU A 21 -3.81 16.59 24.82
CA GLU A 21 -3.08 17.70 25.42
C GLU A 21 -2.99 18.92 24.49
N PHE A 22 -3.36 18.78 23.20
CA PHE A 22 -3.26 19.88 22.26
C PHE A 22 -4.25 21.00 22.64
N PRO A 23 -3.82 22.27 22.76
CA PRO A 23 -4.67 23.34 23.27
C PRO A 23 -5.95 23.55 22.43
N VAL A 24 -7.10 23.41 23.09
CA VAL A 24 -8.43 23.59 22.46
C VAL A 24 -8.58 24.98 21.85
N SER A 25 -8.00 26.02 22.47
CA SER A 25 -8.05 27.39 21.97
C SER A 25 -7.35 27.56 20.62
N VAL A 26 -6.26 26.85 20.37
CA VAL A 26 -5.56 26.86 19.08
C VAL A 26 -6.39 26.13 18.02
N LEU A 27 -7.02 25.02 18.39
CA LEU A 27 -7.95 24.31 17.49
C LEU A 27 -9.14 25.21 17.14
N GLN A 28 -9.81 25.82 18.11
CA GLN A 28 -10.99 26.64 17.84
C GLN A 28 -10.70 27.85 16.94
N ASN A 29 -9.53 28.46 17.06
CA ASN A 29 -9.16 29.67 16.33
C ASN A 29 -8.35 29.41 15.03
N GLY A 30 -8.12 28.15 14.66
CA GLY A 30 -7.37 27.77 13.45
C GLY A 30 -8.21 27.01 12.42
N MET A 31 -7.76 27.02 11.16
CA MET A 31 -8.22 26.08 10.15
C MET A 31 -7.57 24.71 10.38
N LYS A 32 -8.38 23.66 10.55
CA LYS A 32 -7.88 22.29 10.70
C LYS A 32 -7.83 21.62 9.34
N MET A 33 -6.71 20.96 9.06
CA MET A 33 -6.57 20.07 7.93
C MET A 33 -6.06 18.74 8.46
N THR A 34 -6.80 17.67 8.22
CA THR A 34 -6.40 16.31 8.59
C THR A 34 -5.78 15.63 7.37
N LEU A 35 -4.55 15.13 7.52
CA LEU A 35 -3.86 14.41 6.47
C LEU A 35 -4.02 12.91 6.75
N GLU A 36 -5.15 12.35 6.30
CA GLU A 36 -5.40 10.91 6.43
C GLU A 36 -4.75 10.15 5.25
N PRO A 37 -4.23 8.93 5.48
CA PRO A 37 -3.87 8.03 4.39
C PRO A 37 -5.05 7.82 3.43
N PRO A 38 -4.79 7.50 2.15
CA PRO A 38 -5.87 7.22 1.22
C PRO A 38 -6.60 5.97 1.73
N LYS A 39 -7.91 6.07 1.91
CA LYS A 39 -8.72 4.90 2.24
C LYS A 39 -9.08 4.18 0.94
N GLY A 40 -8.95 2.86 0.95
CA GLY A 40 -9.30 1.98 -0.15
C GLY A 40 -8.12 1.65 -1.07
N LEU A 41 -8.14 0.40 -1.53
CA LEU A 41 -7.15 -0.20 -2.44
C LEU A 41 -6.88 0.67 -3.67
N LYS A 42 -7.96 1.12 -4.32
CA LYS A 42 -7.88 1.94 -5.54
C LYS A 42 -7.11 3.25 -5.32
N SER A 43 -7.44 3.97 -4.25
CA SER A 43 -6.79 5.26 -3.98
C SER A 43 -5.32 5.08 -3.61
N ASN A 44 -4.99 3.97 -2.94
CA ASN A 44 -3.61 3.62 -2.62
C ASN A 44 -2.78 3.35 -3.88
N LEU A 45 -3.29 2.49 -4.75
CA LEU A 45 -2.66 2.16 -6.03
C LEU A 45 -2.51 3.38 -6.93
N LEU A 46 -3.54 4.23 -7.06
CA LEU A 46 -3.46 5.46 -7.86
C LEU A 46 -2.37 6.38 -7.34
N ARG A 47 -2.22 6.52 -6.02
CA ARG A 47 -1.15 7.33 -5.44
C ARG A 47 0.23 6.74 -5.74
N ALA A 48 0.39 5.44 -5.55
CA ALA A 48 1.65 4.75 -5.79
C ALA A 48 2.11 4.85 -7.26
N PHE A 49 1.17 4.80 -8.21
CA PHE A 49 1.46 4.89 -9.64
C PHE A 49 1.53 6.34 -10.15
N ALA A 50 0.84 7.30 -9.52
CA ALA A 50 0.95 8.71 -9.87
C ALA A 50 2.32 9.32 -9.55
N SER A 51 3.07 8.73 -8.60
CA SER A 51 4.44 9.14 -8.29
C SER A 51 5.51 8.48 -9.18
N VAL A 52 5.11 7.66 -10.15
CA VAL A 52 6.03 6.93 -11.02
C VAL A 52 6.26 7.73 -12.29
N GLU A 53 7.53 7.99 -12.62
CA GLU A 53 7.89 8.62 -13.88
C GLU A 53 7.79 7.60 -15.04
N PRO A 54 7.19 7.97 -16.19
CA PRO A 54 7.05 7.07 -17.34
C PRO A 54 8.37 6.46 -17.81
N ASP A 55 9.43 7.27 -17.90
CA ASP A 55 10.75 6.82 -18.35
C ASP A 55 11.38 5.85 -17.35
N TRP A 56 11.25 6.12 -16.05
CA TRP A 56 11.70 5.19 -15.02
C TRP A 56 10.97 3.86 -15.09
N PHE A 57 9.66 3.86 -15.37
CA PHE A 57 8.89 2.63 -15.51
C PHE A 57 9.25 1.87 -16.80
N ALA A 58 9.51 2.61 -17.88
CA ALA A 58 9.91 2.07 -19.17
C ALA A 58 11.27 1.38 -19.10
N ASP A 59 12.20 1.90 -18.29
CA ASP A 59 13.60 1.46 -18.19
C ASP A 59 13.96 0.86 -16.82
N ALA A 60 12.96 0.46 -16.03
CA ALA A 60 13.15 0.03 -14.64
C ALA A 60 14.15 -1.12 -14.47
N CYS A 61 14.18 -2.08 -15.40
CA CYS A 61 15.17 -3.15 -15.50
C CYS A 61 15.65 -3.28 -16.96
N SER A 62 16.96 -3.19 -17.18
CA SER A 62 17.56 -3.21 -18.52
C SER A 62 18.23 -4.54 -18.90
N LYS A 63 18.34 -5.50 -17.97
CA LYS A 63 19.04 -6.78 -18.21
C LYS A 63 18.43 -7.59 -19.36
N SER A 64 17.11 -7.66 -19.44
CA SER A 64 16.36 -8.42 -20.43
C SER A 64 14.88 -8.03 -20.45
N GLU A 65 14.19 -8.32 -21.56
CA GLU A 65 12.73 -8.17 -21.64
C GLU A 65 12.01 -9.00 -20.55
N ALA A 66 12.51 -10.21 -20.25
CA ALA A 66 11.96 -11.04 -19.18
C ALA A 66 12.09 -10.39 -17.79
N SER A 67 13.25 -9.78 -17.49
CA SER A 67 13.44 -9.03 -16.23
C SER A 67 12.55 -7.80 -16.16
N GLN A 68 12.33 -7.12 -17.29
CA GLN A 68 11.47 -5.94 -17.36
C GLN A 68 9.99 -6.33 -17.20
N HIS A 69 9.57 -7.43 -17.81
CA HIS A 69 8.25 -8.01 -17.62
C HIS A 69 8.02 -8.41 -16.15
N ALA A 70 8.98 -9.13 -15.55
CA ALA A 70 8.93 -9.52 -14.14
C ALA A 70 8.84 -8.30 -13.23
N PHE A 71 9.66 -7.27 -13.48
CA PHE A 71 9.63 -6.04 -12.69
C PHE A 71 8.25 -5.39 -12.71
N ARG A 72 7.65 -5.14 -13.88
CA ARG A 72 6.36 -4.44 -13.97
C ARG A 72 5.21 -5.23 -13.32
N LYS A 73 5.17 -6.55 -13.54
CA LYS A 73 4.20 -7.45 -12.90
C LYS A 73 4.34 -7.45 -11.38
N MET A 74 5.56 -7.65 -10.88
CA MET A 74 5.84 -7.75 -9.45
C MET A 74 5.79 -6.40 -8.74
N PHE A 75 6.11 -5.30 -9.43
CA PHE A 75 5.94 -3.94 -8.92
C PHE A 75 4.47 -3.63 -8.66
N PHE A 76 3.58 -4.00 -9.59
CA PHE A 76 2.14 -3.91 -9.36
C PHE A 76 1.71 -4.79 -8.18
N GLY A 77 2.17 -6.05 -8.15
CA GLY A 77 1.90 -6.97 -7.04
C GLY A 77 2.33 -6.41 -5.68
N LEU A 78 3.52 -5.81 -5.59
CA LEU A 78 4.04 -5.18 -4.37
C LEU A 78 3.20 -3.97 -3.95
N CYS A 79 2.78 -3.12 -4.89
CA CYS A 79 1.90 -1.99 -4.59
C CYS A 79 0.52 -2.46 -4.11
N PHE A 80 -0.01 -3.53 -4.71
CA PHE A 80 -1.26 -4.16 -4.29
C PHE A 80 -1.14 -4.78 -2.89
N PHE A 81 -0.03 -5.48 -2.62
CA PHE A 81 0.31 -6.00 -1.30
C PHE A 81 0.35 -4.89 -0.26
N HIS A 82 1.07 -3.79 -0.53
CA HIS A 82 1.18 -2.64 0.37
C HIS A 82 -0.20 -2.04 0.70
N ALA A 83 -1.01 -1.83 -0.33
CA ALA A 83 -2.38 -1.36 -0.14
C ALA A 83 -3.22 -2.35 0.69
N SER A 84 -3.09 -3.65 0.41
CA SER A 84 -3.83 -4.71 1.10
C SER A 84 -3.50 -4.78 2.59
N ILE A 85 -2.21 -4.74 2.96
CA ILE A 85 -1.81 -4.79 4.37
C ILE A 85 -2.24 -3.53 5.14
N GLN A 86 -2.29 -2.37 4.49
CA GLN A 86 -2.82 -1.13 5.08
C GLN A 86 -4.34 -1.20 5.27
N GLU A 87 -5.08 -1.65 4.24
CA GLU A 87 -6.55 -1.79 4.33
C GLU A 87 -6.96 -2.81 5.39
N ARG A 88 -6.19 -3.89 5.57
CA ARG A 88 -6.41 -4.88 6.64
C ARG A 88 -6.42 -4.24 8.03
N CYS A 89 -5.70 -3.14 8.27
CA CYS A 89 -5.73 -2.44 9.57
C CYS A 89 -7.13 -1.90 9.94
N THR A 90 -8.04 -1.74 8.97
CA THR A 90 -9.42 -1.30 9.20
C THR A 90 -10.33 -2.43 9.74
N TYR A 91 -9.91 -3.69 9.63
CA TYR A 91 -10.69 -4.87 10.06
C TYR A 91 -10.42 -5.29 11.51
N GLY A 92 -9.67 -4.49 12.28
CA GLY A 92 -9.30 -4.81 13.66
C GLY A 92 -8.57 -6.16 13.75
N PRO A 93 -8.83 -6.98 14.78
CA PRO A 93 -8.19 -8.28 14.99
C PRO A 93 -8.35 -9.29 13.85
N LEU A 94 -9.34 -9.13 12.97
CA LEU A 94 -9.48 -9.99 11.78
C LEU A 94 -8.43 -9.67 10.70
N GLY A 95 -7.99 -8.42 10.65
CA GLY A 95 -6.93 -7.98 9.77
C GLY A 95 -5.55 -8.23 10.37
N TRP A 96 -5.34 -7.68 11.57
CA TRP A 96 -4.10 -7.76 12.35
C TRP A 96 -4.42 -7.76 13.84
N ASN A 97 -3.72 -8.60 14.63
CA ASN A 97 -3.84 -8.60 16.08
C ASN A 97 -3.36 -7.27 16.69
N ILE A 98 -2.32 -6.66 16.10
CA ILE A 98 -1.77 -5.36 16.51
C ILE A 98 -1.95 -4.34 15.39
N GLN A 99 -2.27 -3.09 15.76
CA GLN A 99 -2.39 -2.00 14.78
C GLN A 99 -1.01 -1.52 14.32
N TYR A 100 -0.52 -2.10 13.24
CA TYR A 100 0.74 -1.69 12.61
C TYR A 100 0.56 -0.47 11.70
N GLN A 101 1.60 0.36 11.63
CA GLN A 101 1.70 1.48 10.69
C GLN A 101 2.69 1.14 9.58
N PHE A 102 2.20 0.51 8.52
CA PHE A 102 2.98 0.28 7.30
C PHE A 102 3.13 1.59 6.53
N SER A 103 4.35 1.99 6.20
CA SER A 103 4.64 3.30 5.63
C SER A 103 5.14 3.23 4.19
N GLU A 104 5.10 4.38 3.51
CA GLU A 104 5.59 4.52 2.14
C GLU A 104 7.10 4.17 1.98
N PRO A 105 7.99 4.57 2.92
CA PRO A 105 9.38 4.11 2.91
C PRO A 105 9.55 2.58 2.84
N ASP A 106 8.66 1.82 3.48
CA ASP A 106 8.71 0.34 3.44
C ASP A 106 8.45 -0.19 2.04
N ARG A 107 7.53 0.46 1.31
CA ARG A 107 7.25 0.13 -0.08
C ARG A 107 8.42 0.51 -0.96
N GLN A 108 8.97 1.72 -0.78
CA GLN A 108 10.08 2.23 -1.58
C GLN A 108 11.32 1.35 -1.48
N ILE A 109 11.70 0.90 -0.28
CA ILE A 109 12.83 -0.01 -0.11
C ILE A 109 12.56 -1.38 -0.78
N CYS A 110 11.34 -1.90 -0.69
CA CYS A 110 10.96 -3.13 -1.38
C CYS A 110 11.02 -2.99 -2.91
N VAL A 111 10.63 -1.85 -3.48
CA VAL A 111 10.71 -1.57 -4.92
C VAL A 111 12.18 -1.51 -5.37
N MET A 112 13.04 -0.85 -4.59
CA MET A 112 14.47 -0.77 -4.88
C MET A 112 15.11 -2.17 -4.86
N GLN A 113 14.79 -2.99 -3.86
CA GLN A 113 15.29 -4.37 -3.77
C GLN A 113 14.73 -5.26 -4.88
N LEU A 114 13.46 -5.07 -5.28
CA LEU A 114 12.87 -5.78 -6.41
C LEU A 114 13.69 -5.53 -7.69
N ARG A 115 13.97 -4.26 -7.99
CA ARG A 115 14.81 -3.89 -9.13
C ARG A 115 16.20 -4.52 -9.04
N MET A 116 16.89 -4.32 -7.91
CA MET A 116 18.25 -4.81 -7.67
C MET A 116 18.34 -6.32 -7.90
N PHE A 117 17.45 -7.09 -7.28
CA PHE A 117 17.47 -8.55 -7.41
C PHE A 117 17.19 -9.04 -8.84
N LEU A 118 16.33 -8.36 -9.59
CA LEU A 118 16.05 -8.70 -10.99
C LEU A 118 17.18 -8.31 -11.94
N GLU A 119 17.95 -7.25 -11.64
CA GLU A 119 19.14 -6.88 -12.40
C GLU A 119 20.33 -7.81 -12.11
N GLU A 120 20.48 -8.30 -10.88
CA GLU A 120 21.64 -9.12 -10.48
C GLU A 120 21.44 -10.63 -10.74
N SER A 121 20.20 -11.12 -10.69
CA SER A 121 19.92 -12.57 -10.76
C SER A 121 19.56 -13.02 -12.17
N ASP A 122 19.95 -14.24 -12.56
CA ASP A 122 19.59 -14.82 -13.87
C ASP A 122 18.13 -15.32 -13.94
N SER A 123 17.54 -15.54 -12.77
CA SER A 123 16.13 -15.89 -12.61
C SER A 123 15.55 -15.12 -11.43
N VAL A 124 14.22 -14.96 -11.39
CA VAL A 124 13.54 -14.21 -10.32
C VAL A 124 13.76 -14.89 -8.96
N PRO A 125 14.45 -14.24 -7.99
CA PRO A 125 14.77 -14.86 -6.72
C PRO A 125 13.61 -14.73 -5.72
N TYR A 126 12.50 -15.42 -5.98
CA TYR A 126 11.25 -15.29 -5.20
C TYR A 126 11.44 -15.46 -3.69
N MET A 127 12.29 -16.38 -3.25
CA MET A 127 12.53 -16.59 -1.82
C MET A 127 13.21 -15.39 -1.16
N ALA A 128 14.21 -14.81 -1.82
CA ALA A 128 14.88 -13.60 -1.33
C ALA A 128 13.90 -12.42 -1.32
N LEU A 129 13.14 -12.23 -2.39
CA LEU A 129 12.15 -11.16 -2.51
C LEU A 129 11.05 -11.23 -1.45
N ARG A 130 10.51 -12.44 -1.19
CA ARG A 130 9.52 -12.67 -0.13
C ARG A 130 10.11 -12.36 1.24
N TYR A 131 11.29 -12.91 1.53
CA TYR A 131 11.97 -12.71 2.80
C TYR A 131 12.26 -11.22 3.06
N THR A 132 12.84 -10.51 2.10
CA THR A 132 13.16 -9.09 2.30
C THR A 132 11.91 -8.25 2.47
N ALA A 133 10.84 -8.51 1.71
CA ALA A 133 9.59 -7.79 1.86
C ALA A 133 8.89 -8.09 3.20
N SER A 134 8.58 -9.36 3.49
CA SER A 134 7.73 -9.71 4.63
C SER A 134 8.46 -9.83 5.96
N GLU A 135 9.73 -10.20 5.98
CA GLU A 135 10.49 -10.41 7.23
C GLU A 135 11.40 -9.22 7.54
N ALA A 136 12.16 -8.71 6.56
CA ALA A 136 13.13 -7.65 6.80
C ALA A 136 12.50 -6.24 6.80
N ASN A 137 11.73 -5.90 5.77
CA ASN A 137 11.23 -4.54 5.57
C ASN A 137 9.93 -4.30 6.35
N TYR A 138 8.84 -4.97 5.96
CA TYR A 138 7.57 -4.84 6.69
C TYR A 138 7.60 -5.62 8.02
N GLY A 139 8.25 -6.79 8.05
CA GLY A 139 8.33 -7.66 9.22
C GLY A 139 9.04 -7.07 10.42
N GLY A 140 9.95 -6.12 10.22
CA GLY A 140 10.57 -5.36 11.31
C GLY A 140 9.57 -4.59 12.19
N ARG A 141 8.35 -4.35 11.69
CA ARG A 141 7.24 -3.76 12.47
C ARG A 141 6.31 -4.79 13.09
N VAL A 142 6.26 -5.99 12.54
CA VAL A 142 5.28 -7.01 12.90
C VAL A 142 5.82 -7.84 14.05
N THR A 143 5.31 -7.55 15.24
CA THR A 143 5.79 -8.15 16.49
C THR A 143 5.05 -9.42 16.91
N ASP A 144 3.80 -9.60 16.49
CA ASP A 144 3.01 -10.78 16.81
C ASP A 144 3.34 -11.95 15.86
N VAL A 145 3.41 -13.17 16.39
CA VAL A 145 3.82 -14.36 15.64
C VAL A 145 2.77 -14.76 14.60
N HIS A 146 1.48 -14.59 14.90
CA HIS A 146 0.41 -14.90 13.96
C HIS A 146 0.29 -13.83 12.87
N ASP A 147 0.50 -12.57 13.21
CA ASP A 147 0.60 -11.48 12.23
C ASP A 147 1.82 -11.67 11.32
N ARG A 148 2.98 -12.07 11.85
CA ARG A 148 4.16 -12.42 11.02
C ARG A 148 3.85 -13.55 10.05
N ARG A 149 3.19 -14.61 10.51
CA ARG A 149 2.74 -15.69 9.61
C ARG A 149 1.78 -15.17 8.53
N SER A 150 0.89 -14.25 8.89
CA SER A 150 -0.11 -13.68 7.98
C SER A 150 0.52 -12.80 6.90
N ILE A 151 1.43 -11.89 7.27
CA ILE A 151 2.12 -11.03 6.28
C ILE A 151 3.00 -11.84 5.34
N THR A 152 3.69 -12.87 5.86
CA THR A 152 4.52 -13.77 5.06
C THR A 152 3.68 -14.65 4.14
N ALA A 153 2.47 -15.06 4.53
CA ALA A 153 1.54 -15.74 3.63
C ALA A 153 1.05 -14.80 2.52
N LEU A 154 0.62 -13.58 2.86
CA LEU A 154 0.06 -12.61 1.90
C LEU A 154 1.05 -12.24 0.78
N ILE A 155 2.34 -12.05 1.08
CA ILE A 155 3.32 -11.69 0.04
C ILE A 155 3.50 -12.82 -1.00
N THR A 156 3.20 -14.07 -0.64
CA THR A 156 3.36 -15.20 -1.57
C THR A 156 2.41 -15.14 -2.75
N ASP A 157 1.25 -14.48 -2.62
CA ASP A 157 0.31 -14.28 -3.73
C ASP A 157 0.86 -13.27 -4.75
N PHE A 158 1.75 -12.37 -4.35
CA PHE A 158 2.26 -11.30 -5.22
C PHE A 158 3.66 -11.56 -5.73
N TYR A 159 4.49 -12.24 -4.95
CA TYR A 159 5.82 -12.68 -5.37
C TYR A 159 5.80 -14.18 -5.66
N CYS A 160 5.18 -14.57 -6.76
CA CYS A 160 5.08 -15.96 -7.23
C CYS A 160 5.35 -16.07 -8.74
N PRO A 161 5.75 -17.24 -9.25
CA PRO A 161 5.87 -17.47 -10.69
C PRO A 161 4.58 -17.16 -11.47
N GLU A 162 3.42 -17.38 -10.85
CA GLU A 162 2.12 -17.21 -11.46
C GLU A 162 1.80 -15.75 -11.80
N ILE A 163 2.35 -14.76 -11.08
CA ILE A 163 2.09 -13.34 -11.37
C ILE A 163 2.56 -12.92 -12.76
N LEU A 164 3.48 -13.67 -13.37
CA LEU A 164 3.96 -13.42 -14.72
C LEU A 164 2.96 -13.87 -15.80
N LYS A 165 1.89 -14.58 -15.42
CA LYS A 165 0.83 -15.05 -16.33
C LYS A 165 -0.33 -14.07 -16.31
N ASP A 166 -0.84 -13.69 -17.47
CA ASP A 166 -1.95 -12.73 -17.60
C ASP A 166 -3.28 -13.27 -17.07
N GLU A 167 -3.41 -14.59 -16.92
CA GLU A 167 -4.58 -15.27 -16.37
C GLU A 167 -4.59 -15.30 -14.84
N TYR A 168 -3.47 -15.01 -14.18
CA TYR A 168 -3.40 -15.05 -12.73
C TYR A 168 -4.29 -13.97 -12.10
N ARG A 169 -4.99 -14.35 -11.03
CA ARG A 169 -5.93 -13.50 -10.29
C ARG A 169 -5.55 -13.51 -8.83
N PHE A 170 -5.56 -12.34 -8.21
CA PHE A 170 -5.25 -12.15 -6.79
C PHE A 170 -6.43 -12.51 -5.88
N SER A 171 -7.63 -12.70 -6.44
CA SER A 171 -8.83 -13.01 -5.68
C SER A 171 -9.82 -13.85 -6.48
N PRO A 172 -10.76 -14.57 -5.83
CA PRO A 172 -11.78 -15.39 -6.47
C PRO A 172 -12.69 -14.65 -7.46
N SER A 173 -13.02 -13.37 -7.25
CA SER A 173 -13.86 -12.62 -8.20
C SER A 173 -13.23 -12.41 -9.58
N GLY A 174 -11.90 -12.60 -9.71
CA GLY A 174 -11.17 -12.30 -10.93
C GLY A 174 -11.02 -10.82 -11.24
N THR A 175 -11.49 -9.93 -10.36
CA THR A 175 -11.43 -8.46 -10.55
C THR A 175 -10.00 -7.94 -10.40
N TYR A 176 -9.22 -8.53 -9.50
CA TYR A 176 -7.88 -8.07 -9.15
C TYR A 176 -6.81 -8.96 -9.77
N TYR A 177 -5.95 -8.36 -10.58
CA TYR A 177 -4.78 -8.98 -11.23
C TYR A 177 -3.71 -7.93 -11.54
N ALA A 178 -2.49 -8.39 -11.84
CA ALA A 178 -1.45 -7.55 -12.42
C ALA A 178 -1.72 -7.35 -13.92
N PRO A 179 -1.84 -6.10 -14.41
CA PRO A 179 -2.08 -5.83 -15.83
C PRO A 179 -1.07 -6.55 -16.75
N PRO A 180 -1.46 -6.86 -18.00
CA PRO A 180 -0.52 -7.33 -19.01
C PRO A 180 0.66 -6.38 -19.20
N PHE A 181 1.78 -6.91 -19.68
CA PHE A 181 2.98 -6.12 -19.94
C PHE A 181 2.68 -4.97 -20.90
N SER A 182 2.73 -3.74 -20.40
CA SER A 182 2.35 -2.53 -21.13
C SER A 182 3.00 -1.30 -20.52
N ASP A 183 2.70 -0.12 -21.05
CA ASP A 183 3.17 1.17 -20.52
C ASP A 183 2.48 1.55 -19.19
N LEU A 184 3.02 2.56 -18.52
CA LEU A 184 2.51 3.04 -17.24
C LEU A 184 1.05 3.49 -17.31
N GLY A 185 0.63 4.06 -18.44
CA GLY A 185 -0.73 4.55 -18.66
C GLY A 185 -1.76 3.42 -18.61
N ALA A 186 -1.46 2.29 -19.25
CA ALA A 186 -2.33 1.11 -19.21
C ALA A 186 -2.54 0.56 -17.78
N TYR A 187 -1.51 0.58 -16.94
CA TYR A 187 -1.62 0.20 -15.52
C TYR A 187 -2.51 1.19 -14.76
N ILE A 188 -2.33 2.50 -14.99
CA ILE A 188 -3.16 3.54 -14.37
C ILE A 188 -4.62 3.42 -14.80
N GLU A 189 -4.90 3.17 -16.08
CA GLU A 189 -6.27 2.98 -16.59
C GLU A 189 -6.94 1.76 -15.96
N TYR A 190 -6.24 0.63 -15.84
CA TYR A 190 -6.76 -0.51 -15.11
C TYR A 190 -7.08 -0.16 -13.65
N ILE A 191 -6.19 0.54 -12.94
CA ILE A 191 -6.43 0.97 -11.56
C ILE A 191 -7.66 1.90 -11.49
N ARG A 192 -7.85 2.79 -12.47
CA ARG A 192 -9.05 3.66 -12.58
C ARG A 192 -10.32 2.84 -12.77
N GLY A 193 -10.25 1.68 -13.40
CA GLY A 193 -11.36 0.74 -13.55
C GLY A 193 -11.74 -0.04 -12.29
N LEU A 194 -10.88 -0.09 -11.26
CA LEU A 194 -11.17 -0.83 -10.03
C LEU A 194 -12.37 -0.27 -9.28
N PRO A 195 -13.14 -1.13 -8.56
CA PRO A 195 -14.26 -0.70 -7.75
C PRO A 195 -13.78 0.22 -6.63
N ILE A 196 -14.58 1.24 -6.28
CA ILE A 196 -14.28 2.17 -5.18
C ILE A 196 -14.35 1.45 -3.83
N ASN A 197 -15.36 0.60 -3.65
CA ASN A 197 -15.56 -0.22 -2.46
C ASN A 197 -15.12 -1.65 -2.77
N GLN A 198 -14.07 -2.12 -2.10
CA GLN A 198 -13.56 -3.47 -2.29
C GLN A 198 -14.21 -4.45 -1.30
N MET A 199 -14.43 -5.68 -1.76
CA MET A 199 -14.82 -6.77 -0.87
C MET A 199 -13.59 -7.32 -0.13
N PRO A 200 -13.75 -7.96 1.05
CA PRO A 200 -12.64 -8.46 1.86
C PRO A 200 -11.74 -9.47 1.14
N GLU A 201 -12.27 -10.15 0.11
CA GLU A 201 -11.48 -11.05 -0.74
C GLU A 201 -10.29 -10.36 -1.42
N ALA A 202 -10.36 -9.05 -1.68
CA ALA A 202 -9.26 -8.26 -2.22
C ALA A 202 -8.05 -8.22 -1.27
N PHE A 203 -8.27 -8.51 0.01
CA PHE A 203 -7.28 -8.41 1.09
C PHE A 203 -6.95 -9.78 1.69
N GLY A 204 -7.38 -10.88 1.03
CA GLY A 204 -7.24 -12.24 1.57
C GLY A 204 -8.09 -12.49 2.82
N LEU A 205 -9.22 -11.80 2.96
CA LEU A 205 -10.15 -11.96 4.08
C LEU A 205 -11.46 -12.61 3.62
N HIS A 206 -12.09 -13.35 4.53
CA HIS A 206 -13.41 -13.93 4.29
C HIS A 206 -14.50 -12.85 4.22
N ALA A 207 -15.56 -13.06 3.44
CA ALA A 207 -16.65 -12.08 3.24
C ALA A 207 -17.28 -11.58 4.55
N ASN A 208 -17.32 -12.42 5.59
CA ASN A 208 -17.83 -12.07 6.92
C ASN A 208 -17.04 -10.94 7.60
N ALA A 209 -15.78 -10.68 7.21
CA ALA A 209 -14.98 -9.61 7.78
C ALA A 209 -15.62 -8.22 7.56
N ASN A 210 -16.37 -8.03 6.47
CA ASN A 210 -17.11 -6.79 6.20
C ASN A 210 -18.23 -6.51 7.21
N LEU A 211 -18.80 -7.55 7.82
CA LEU A 211 -19.82 -7.38 8.85
C LEU A 211 -19.17 -6.85 10.14
N VAL A 212 -18.03 -7.44 10.52
CA VAL A 212 -17.30 -7.06 11.73
C VAL A 212 -16.68 -5.67 11.60
N ALA A 213 -16.11 -5.31 10.45
CA ALA A 213 -15.60 -3.97 10.21
C ALA A 213 -16.70 -2.91 10.37
N ARG A 214 -17.89 -3.14 9.78
CA ARG A 214 -19.04 -2.24 9.92
C ARG A 214 -19.57 -2.12 11.34
N ILE A 215 -19.58 -3.22 12.10
CA ILE A 215 -19.95 -3.20 13.52
C ILE A 215 -18.95 -2.36 14.33
N ASN A 216 -17.65 -2.51 14.09
CA ASN A 216 -16.61 -1.75 14.79
C ASN A 216 -16.64 -0.26 14.42
N GLU A 217 -16.91 0.08 13.17
CA GLU A 217 -17.07 1.46 12.72
C GLU A 217 -18.31 2.11 13.34
N ALA A 218 -19.44 1.39 13.39
CA ALA A 218 -20.66 1.85 14.05
C ALA A 218 -20.48 2.06 15.56
N ALA A 219 -19.65 1.25 16.23
CA ALA A 219 -19.36 1.39 17.65
C ALA A 219 -18.40 2.56 17.99
N ARG A 220 -17.77 3.18 16.98
CA ARG A 220 -16.88 4.35 17.13
C ARG A 220 -17.58 5.68 16.87
N LEU A 221 -18.81 5.66 16.35
CA LEU A 221 -19.70 6.82 16.18
C LEU A 221 -20.47 7.08 17.47
#